data_AF-A0A7J7DUV0-F1
#
_entry.id   AF-A0A7J7DUV0-F1
#
_cell.length_a   1.000
_cell.length_b   1.000
_cell.length_c   1.000
_cell.angle_alpha   90.00
_cell.angle_beta   90.00
_cell.angle_gamma   90.00
#
_symmetry.space_group_name_H-M   'P 1'
#
loop_
_entity.id
_entity.type
_entity.pdbx_description
1 polymer ?
#
loop_
_entity_poly.entity_id
_entity_poly.type
_entity_poly.pdbx_seq_one_letter_code
_entity_poly.pdbx_strand_id
1 'polypeptide(L)'
;MVSGKGSNPQSRDLILQLVERILSAPKARPILVNGAVRKGERLMPPSALEIALRATFPMSAARVKATERFEIIYPTLKEVALAGSPGSKAMKQVAQQVMSLALKAAGESIPELSKEAAGIFIWSLGQNADCYKHWDKVYEDNLEASVAVLKKLSDEWKELSVKLFPLDPLRETLKNFSHKNENAMSGRPEATRLALVKESDKCCKVLLGKLSRGHGCMKSMAFAVIALAVGAAFLSPNMENWDMQKLSVIFSPQ
;
A
#
# COMPACT_ATOMS: atom_id res chain seq x y z
N MET A 1 -23.18 -12.73 -11.00
CA MET A 1 -22.59 -12.64 -12.36
C MET A 1 -22.83 -11.23 -12.89
N VAL A 2 -21.85 -10.33 -12.78
CA VAL A 2 -21.87 -8.97 -13.37
C VAL A 2 -20.62 -8.76 -14.24
N SER A 3 -19.98 -9.87 -14.65
CA SER A 3 -18.88 -9.84 -15.62
C SER A 3 -19.20 -10.88 -16.68
N GLY A 4 -19.81 -10.41 -17.75
CA GLY A 4 -20.24 -11.22 -18.89
C GLY A 4 -21.07 -10.35 -19.82
N LYS A 5 -20.71 -10.34 -21.11
CA LYS A 5 -21.57 -9.89 -22.20
C LYS A 5 -23.01 -10.36 -21.92
N GLY A 6 -23.92 -9.45 -21.55
CA GLY A 6 -25.34 -9.81 -21.36
C GLY A 6 -26.08 -9.28 -20.12
N SER A 7 -25.55 -8.32 -19.34
CA SER A 7 -26.42 -7.63 -18.37
C SER A 7 -27.31 -6.61 -19.09
N ASN A 8 -28.62 -6.84 -19.12
CA ASN A 8 -29.59 -5.87 -19.62
C ASN A 8 -29.38 -4.52 -18.88
N PRO A 9 -29.22 -3.38 -19.59
CA PRO A 9 -29.08 -2.07 -18.98
C PRO A 9 -30.12 -1.77 -17.89
N GLN A 10 -31.36 -2.24 -18.06
CA GLN A 10 -32.43 -2.09 -17.08
C GLN A 10 -32.15 -2.86 -15.77
N SER A 11 -31.68 -4.10 -15.86
CA SER A 11 -31.33 -4.90 -14.68
C SER A 11 -30.16 -4.29 -13.93
N ARG A 12 -29.14 -3.79 -14.65
CA ARG A 12 -28.02 -3.07 -14.05
C ARG A 12 -28.50 -1.82 -13.30
N ASP A 13 -29.41 -1.07 -13.91
CA ASP A 13 -29.98 0.14 -13.32
C ASP A 13 -30.74 -0.16 -12.02
N LEU A 14 -31.61 -1.17 -12.03
CA LEU A 14 -32.36 -1.61 -10.84
C LEU A 14 -31.43 -2.08 -9.72
N ILE A 15 -30.37 -2.82 -10.04
CA ILE A 15 -29.37 -3.25 -9.06
C ILE A 15 -28.68 -2.04 -8.43
N LEU A 16 -28.24 -1.08 -9.24
CA LEU A 16 -27.61 0.14 -8.73
C LEU A 16 -28.56 0.93 -7.84
N GLN A 17 -29.83 1.09 -8.26
CA GLN A 17 -30.83 1.79 -7.44
C GLN A 17 -31.04 1.11 -6.08
N LEU A 18 -31.07 -0.23 -6.07
CA LEU A 18 -31.17 -0.99 -4.84
C LEU A 18 -29.96 -0.78 -3.93
N VAL A 19 -28.75 -0.87 -4.48
CA VAL A 19 -27.51 -0.67 -3.70
C VAL A 19 -27.44 0.75 -3.15
N GLU A 20 -27.75 1.76 -3.95
CA GLU A 20 -27.81 3.17 -3.54
C GLU A 20 -28.82 3.37 -2.41
N ARG A 21 -30.01 2.77 -2.53
CA ARG A 21 -31.03 2.83 -1.47
C ARG A 21 -30.53 2.20 -0.18
N ILE A 22 -29.88 1.04 -0.25
CA ILE A 22 -29.29 0.37 0.93
C ILE A 22 -28.24 1.29 1.57
N LEU A 23 -27.33 1.86 0.77
CA LEU A 23 -26.24 2.70 1.25
C LEU A 23 -26.72 4.08 1.75
N SER A 24 -27.88 4.56 1.30
CA SER A 24 -28.51 5.79 1.79
C SER A 24 -29.07 5.66 3.22
N ALA A 25 -29.26 4.44 3.71
CA ALA A 25 -29.81 4.22 5.04
C ALA A 25 -28.80 4.68 6.13
N PRO A 26 -29.26 5.38 7.17
CA PRO A 26 -28.41 5.70 8.31
C PRO A 26 -27.78 4.43 8.89
N LYS A 27 -26.46 4.44 9.10
CA LYS A 27 -25.67 3.30 9.61
C LYS A 27 -25.47 2.12 8.63
N ALA A 28 -25.86 2.22 7.35
CA ALA A 28 -25.61 1.16 6.38
C ALA A 28 -24.12 0.75 6.32
N ARG A 29 -23.23 1.73 6.18
CA ARG A 29 -21.77 1.51 6.13
C ARG A 29 -21.22 0.70 7.33
N PRO A 30 -21.37 1.14 8.59
CA PRO A 30 -20.84 0.36 9.72
C PRO A 30 -21.49 -1.03 9.86
N ILE A 31 -22.78 -1.18 9.52
CA ILE A 31 -23.45 -2.50 9.54
C ILE A 31 -22.83 -3.44 8.51
N LEU A 32 -22.61 -2.97 7.28
CA LEU A 32 -22.04 -3.77 6.20
C LEU A 32 -20.58 -4.13 6.46
N VAL A 33 -19.78 -3.19 6.96
CA VAL A 33 -18.35 -3.40 7.27
C VAL A 33 -18.19 -4.37 8.44
N ASN A 34 -18.93 -4.17 9.53
CA ASN A 34 -18.89 -5.09 10.69
C ASN A 34 -19.47 -6.46 10.35
N GLY A 35 -20.43 -6.51 9.41
CA GLY A 35 -21.05 -7.74 8.91
C GLY A 35 -20.37 -8.34 7.69
N ALA A 36 -19.22 -7.83 7.26
CA ALA A 36 -18.59 -8.21 5.98
C ALA A 36 -18.17 -9.68 5.93
N VAL A 37 -17.89 -10.28 7.09
CA VAL A 37 -17.57 -11.70 7.23
C VAL A 37 -18.47 -12.31 8.30
N ARG A 38 -19.24 -13.35 7.95
CA ARG A 38 -20.12 -14.09 8.88
C ARG A 38 -19.94 -15.57 8.65
N LYS A 39 -19.62 -16.32 9.72
CA LYS A 39 -19.40 -17.78 9.68
C LYS A 39 -18.39 -18.22 8.59
N GLY A 40 -17.39 -17.38 8.30
CA GLY A 40 -16.38 -17.64 7.27
C GLY A 40 -16.78 -17.22 5.86
N GLU A 41 -18.04 -16.86 5.61
CA GLU A 41 -18.51 -16.36 4.33
C GLU A 41 -18.35 -14.84 4.23
N ARG A 42 -17.96 -14.36 3.05
CA ARG A 42 -17.79 -12.93 2.77
C ARG A 42 -19.00 -12.39 2.05
N LEU A 43 -19.51 -11.25 2.53
CA LEU A 43 -20.55 -10.50 1.84
C LEU A 43 -20.10 -10.08 0.43
N MET A 44 -18.84 -9.69 0.29
CA MET A 44 -18.25 -9.31 -0.99
C MET A 44 -16.94 -10.08 -1.22
N PRO A 45 -16.93 -11.08 -2.14
CA PRO A 45 -15.72 -11.84 -2.45
C PRO A 45 -14.72 -11.00 -3.28
N PRO A 46 -13.42 -11.35 -3.32
CA PRO A 46 -12.40 -10.63 -4.08
C PRO A 46 -12.73 -10.44 -5.57
N SER A 47 -13.37 -11.41 -6.21
CA SER A 47 -13.81 -11.29 -7.61
C SER A 47 -14.89 -10.22 -7.81
N ALA A 48 -15.77 -10.02 -6.84
CA ALA A 48 -16.75 -8.93 -6.90
C ALA A 48 -16.08 -7.55 -6.73
N LEU A 49 -15.01 -7.47 -5.93
CA LEU A 49 -14.20 -6.26 -5.82
C LEU A 49 -13.52 -5.90 -7.14
N GLU A 50 -12.96 -6.87 -7.85
CA GLU A 50 -12.39 -6.63 -9.18
C GLU A 50 -13.44 -6.07 -10.15
N ILE A 51 -14.64 -6.65 -10.17
CA ILE A 51 -15.73 -6.16 -11.02
C ILE A 51 -16.11 -4.73 -10.65
N ALA A 52 -16.27 -4.44 -9.35
CA ALA A 52 -16.59 -3.10 -8.88
C ALA A 52 -15.49 -2.08 -9.25
N LEU A 53 -14.22 -2.45 -9.08
CA LEU A 53 -13.06 -1.65 -9.46
C LEU A 53 -13.11 -1.30 -10.95
N ARG A 54 -13.27 -2.29 -11.83
CA ARG A 54 -13.32 -2.08 -13.30
C ARG A 54 -14.56 -1.30 -13.76
N ALA A 55 -15.70 -1.49 -13.10
CA ALA A 55 -16.92 -0.74 -13.38
C ALA A 55 -16.80 0.74 -12.98
N THR A 56 -15.99 1.02 -11.96
CA THR A 56 -15.73 2.39 -11.44
C THR A 56 -14.70 3.12 -12.28
N PHE A 57 -13.63 2.44 -12.70
CA PHE A 57 -12.53 3.04 -13.47
C PHE A 57 -12.40 2.43 -14.87
N PRO A 58 -13.41 2.56 -15.75
CA PRO A 58 -13.29 2.10 -17.13
C PRO A 58 -12.40 3.07 -17.93
N MET A 59 -12.01 2.64 -19.13
CA MET A 59 -11.38 3.54 -20.11
C MET A 59 -12.30 4.73 -20.40
N SER A 60 -11.72 5.93 -20.63
CA SER A 60 -12.49 7.16 -20.82
C SER A 60 -13.60 7.05 -21.86
N ALA A 61 -13.34 6.37 -22.99
CA ALA A 61 -14.32 6.17 -24.06
C ALA A 61 -15.48 5.23 -23.69
N ALA A 62 -15.33 4.42 -22.63
CA ALA A 62 -16.34 3.48 -22.14
C ALA A 62 -17.11 4.01 -20.93
N ARG A 63 -16.86 5.25 -20.50
CA ARG A 63 -17.60 5.89 -19.40
C ARG A 63 -19.05 6.12 -19.82
N VAL A 64 -19.97 5.77 -18.94
CA VAL A 64 -21.42 5.95 -19.11
C VAL A 64 -22.00 6.55 -17.84
N LYS A 65 -23.26 7.00 -17.87
CA LYS A 65 -23.95 7.54 -16.67
C LYS A 65 -23.92 6.59 -15.46
N ALA A 66 -23.89 5.28 -15.70
CA ALA A 66 -23.75 4.30 -14.62
C ALA A 66 -22.37 4.33 -13.94
N THR A 67 -21.31 4.80 -14.61
CA THR A 67 -19.96 4.92 -14.06
C THR A 67 -19.94 5.90 -12.88
N GLU A 68 -20.58 7.07 -13.02
CA GLU A 68 -20.69 8.08 -11.94
C GLU A 68 -21.37 7.50 -10.70
N ARG A 69 -22.38 6.64 -10.91
CA ARG A 69 -23.08 5.95 -9.82
C ARG A 69 -22.17 4.94 -9.12
N PHE A 70 -21.35 4.21 -9.88
CA PHE A 70 -20.34 3.33 -9.32
C PHE A 70 -19.31 4.11 -8.49
N GLU A 71 -18.84 5.27 -8.95
CA GLU A 71 -17.88 6.12 -8.22
C GLU A 71 -18.41 6.52 -6.83
N ILE A 72 -19.71 6.76 -6.70
CA ILE A 72 -20.35 7.11 -5.41
C ILE A 72 -20.37 5.92 -4.45
N ILE A 73 -20.76 4.73 -4.92
CA ILE A 73 -20.94 3.55 -4.05
C ILE A 73 -19.64 2.77 -3.81
N TYR A 74 -18.68 2.88 -4.73
CA TYR A 74 -17.44 2.10 -4.75
C TYR A 74 -16.62 2.19 -3.46
N PRO A 75 -16.40 3.37 -2.83
CA PRO A 75 -15.63 3.44 -1.60
C PRO A 75 -16.16 2.53 -0.49
N THR A 76 -17.49 2.47 -0.33
CA THR A 76 -18.13 1.59 0.67
C THR A 76 -18.02 0.13 0.27
N LEU A 77 -18.22 -0.20 -1.01
CA LEU A 77 -18.08 -1.58 -1.50
C LEU A 77 -16.64 -2.10 -1.34
N LYS A 78 -15.64 -1.26 -1.63
CA LYS A 78 -14.22 -1.56 -1.42
C LYS A 78 -13.95 -1.85 0.05
N GLU A 79 -14.43 -0.99 0.96
CA GLU A 79 -14.24 -1.19 2.39
C GLU A 79 -14.86 -2.50 2.88
N VAL A 80 -16.08 -2.82 2.43
CA VAL A 80 -16.75 -4.10 2.75
C VAL A 80 -15.96 -5.30 2.22
N ALA A 81 -15.43 -5.23 1.00
CA ALA A 81 -14.64 -6.32 0.43
C ALA A 81 -13.32 -6.56 1.18
N LEU A 82 -12.69 -5.49 1.65
CA LEU A 82 -11.40 -5.53 2.37
C LEU A 82 -11.57 -5.74 3.88
N ALA A 83 -12.80 -5.66 4.41
CA ALA A 83 -13.08 -5.85 5.82
C ALA A 83 -12.88 -7.31 6.28
N GLY A 84 -12.66 -7.46 7.60
CA GLY A 84 -12.48 -8.74 8.28
C GLY A 84 -11.37 -8.66 9.33
N SER A 85 -11.18 -9.74 10.08
CA SER A 85 -10.23 -9.76 11.20
C SER A 85 -8.76 -9.73 10.72
N PRO A 86 -7.98 -8.68 11.05
CA PRO A 86 -6.57 -8.59 10.70
C PRO A 86 -5.77 -9.78 11.23
N GLY A 87 -4.75 -10.22 10.48
CA GLY A 87 -3.86 -11.32 10.88
C GLY A 87 -4.46 -12.73 10.82
N SER A 88 -5.78 -12.88 10.64
CA SER A 88 -6.44 -14.18 10.53
C SER A 88 -5.99 -14.97 9.29
N LYS A 89 -6.04 -16.31 9.35
CA LYS A 89 -5.69 -17.20 8.22
C LYS A 89 -6.54 -16.88 6.98
N ALA A 90 -7.84 -16.65 7.18
CA ALA A 90 -8.75 -16.27 6.10
C ALA A 90 -8.39 -14.91 5.48
N MET A 91 -8.01 -13.92 6.30
CA MET A 91 -7.57 -12.62 5.80
C MET A 91 -6.27 -12.72 4.99
N LYS A 92 -5.30 -13.54 5.43
CA LYS A 92 -4.05 -13.77 4.70
C LYS A 92 -4.28 -14.35 3.30
N GLN A 93 -5.21 -15.30 3.17
CA GLN A 93 -5.59 -15.89 1.89
C GLN A 93 -6.29 -14.87 0.98
N VAL A 94 -7.19 -14.07 1.56
CA VAL A 94 -7.90 -13.02 0.82
C VAL A 94 -6.95 -11.94 0.34
N ALA A 95 -6.00 -11.51 1.16
CA ALA A 95 -4.96 -10.57 0.76
C ALA A 95 -4.17 -11.06 -0.46
N GLN A 96 -3.82 -12.35 -0.50
CA GLN A 96 -3.14 -12.94 -1.66
C GLN A 96 -4.00 -12.92 -2.92
N GLN A 97 -5.28 -13.30 -2.82
CA GLN A 97 -6.20 -13.25 -3.96
C GLN A 97 -6.41 -11.82 -4.46
N VAL A 98 -6.68 -10.89 -3.56
CA VAL A 98 -6.85 -9.46 -3.86
C VAL A 98 -5.60 -8.87 -4.50
N MET A 99 -4.42 -9.22 -4.00
CA MET A 99 -3.14 -8.76 -4.56
C MET A 99 -2.99 -9.20 -6.03
N SER A 100 -3.28 -10.46 -6.35
CA SER A 100 -3.15 -10.96 -7.73
C SER A 100 -4.13 -10.28 -8.69
N LEU A 101 -5.35 -9.96 -8.24
CA LEU A 101 -6.32 -9.21 -9.06
C LEU A 101 -5.89 -7.75 -9.24
N ALA A 102 -5.45 -7.11 -8.15
CA ALA A 102 -4.98 -5.74 -8.15
C ALA A 102 -3.72 -5.57 -9.01
N LEU A 103 -2.79 -6.53 -9.00
CA LEU A 103 -1.58 -6.49 -9.82
C LEU A 103 -1.92 -6.43 -11.31
N LYS A 104 -2.89 -7.24 -11.76
CA LYS A 104 -3.34 -7.23 -13.16
C LYS A 104 -3.94 -5.88 -13.54
N ALA A 105 -4.85 -5.36 -12.73
CA ALA A 105 -5.49 -4.06 -12.97
C ALA A 105 -4.48 -2.89 -12.90
N ALA A 106 -3.45 -2.99 -12.05
CA ALA A 106 -2.40 -1.98 -11.93
C ALA A 106 -1.52 -1.88 -13.19
N GLY A 107 -1.37 -2.98 -13.93
CA GLY A 107 -0.60 -3.02 -15.18
C GLY A 107 -1.39 -2.62 -16.42
N GLU A 108 -2.65 -2.22 -16.28
CA GLU A 108 -3.44 -1.74 -17.41
C GLU A 108 -3.16 -0.26 -17.68
N SER A 109 -3.16 0.12 -18.96
CA SER A 109 -2.91 1.50 -19.40
C SER A 109 -4.11 2.44 -19.19
N ILE A 110 -4.79 2.30 -18.05
CA ILE A 110 -5.89 3.15 -17.58
C ILE A 110 -5.41 3.81 -16.28
N PRO A 111 -5.01 5.10 -16.29
CA PRO A 111 -4.32 5.74 -15.17
C PRO A 111 -5.07 5.66 -13.82
N GLU A 112 -6.37 5.96 -13.81
CA GLU A 112 -7.16 5.96 -12.57
C GLU A 112 -7.37 4.54 -12.02
N LEU A 113 -7.60 3.56 -12.90
CA LEU A 113 -7.67 2.14 -12.52
C LEU A 113 -6.34 1.68 -11.94
N SER A 114 -5.24 2.03 -12.62
CA SER A 114 -3.89 1.64 -12.20
C SER A 114 -3.54 2.20 -10.82
N LYS A 115 -3.86 3.48 -10.59
CA LYS A 115 -3.66 4.16 -9.31
C LYS A 115 -4.47 3.54 -8.17
N GLU A 116 -5.74 3.25 -8.39
CA GLU A 116 -6.60 2.63 -7.37
C GLU A 116 -6.18 1.18 -7.09
N ALA A 117 -5.89 0.41 -8.15
CA ALA A 117 -5.42 -0.97 -8.05
C ALA A 117 -4.07 -1.05 -7.30
N ALA A 118 -3.15 -0.12 -7.56
CA ALA A 118 -1.90 0.00 -6.79
C ALA A 118 -2.17 0.20 -5.29
N GLY A 119 -3.19 0.98 -4.91
CA GLY A 119 -3.60 1.15 -3.51
C GLY A 119 -4.09 -0.15 -2.87
N ILE A 120 -4.92 -0.90 -3.59
CA ILE A 120 -5.42 -2.21 -3.14
C ILE A 120 -4.26 -3.22 -3.03
N PHE A 121 -3.33 -3.20 -3.97
CA PHE A 121 -2.13 -4.03 -3.92
C PHE A 121 -1.31 -3.74 -2.66
N ILE A 122 -1.07 -2.47 -2.35
CA ILE A 122 -0.32 -2.05 -1.16
C ILE A 122 -1.07 -2.45 0.12
N TRP A 123 -2.40 -2.34 0.14
CA TRP A 123 -3.20 -2.84 1.27
C TRP A 123 -2.92 -4.33 1.53
N SER A 124 -2.84 -5.16 0.49
CA SER A 124 -2.54 -6.59 0.64
C SER A 124 -1.16 -6.86 1.25
N LEU A 125 -0.15 -6.03 0.94
CA LEU A 125 1.19 -6.13 1.55
C LEU A 125 1.14 -5.96 3.07
N GLY A 126 0.28 -5.07 3.58
CA GLY A 126 0.09 -4.85 5.01
C GLY A 126 -0.68 -5.99 5.71
N GLN A 127 -1.44 -6.80 4.96
CA GLN A 127 -2.22 -7.89 5.55
C GLN A 127 -1.46 -9.23 5.62
N ASN A 128 -0.51 -9.46 4.71
CA ASN A 128 0.20 -10.73 4.64
C ASN A 128 1.63 -10.59 4.10
N ALA A 129 2.61 -10.91 4.94
CA ALA A 129 4.03 -10.85 4.58
C ALA A 129 4.41 -11.73 3.37
N ASP A 130 3.68 -12.82 3.11
CA ASP A 130 3.93 -13.66 1.92
C ASP A 130 3.56 -12.94 0.61
N CYS A 131 2.82 -11.84 0.66
CA CYS A 131 2.55 -11.00 -0.51
C CYS A 131 3.85 -10.37 -1.06
N TYR A 132 4.82 -10.03 -0.21
CA TYR A 132 6.14 -9.55 -0.66
C TYR A 132 6.89 -10.61 -1.46
N LYS A 133 6.87 -11.86 -0.99
CA LYS A 133 7.51 -13.00 -1.69
C LYS A 133 6.83 -13.28 -3.03
N HIS A 134 5.50 -13.17 -3.09
CA HIS A 134 4.76 -13.34 -4.33
C HIS A 134 5.09 -12.20 -5.30
N TRP A 135 5.10 -10.95 -4.84
CA TRP A 135 5.48 -9.80 -5.65
C TRP A 135 6.88 -9.98 -6.23
N ASP A 136 7.84 -10.45 -5.41
CA ASP A 136 9.19 -10.73 -5.87
C ASP A 136 9.25 -11.74 -7.02
N LYS A 137 8.46 -12.82 -6.94
CA LYS A 137 8.40 -13.86 -7.98
C LYS A 137 7.82 -13.38 -9.30
N VAL A 138 6.82 -12.49 -9.26
CA VAL A 138 6.08 -12.06 -10.46
C VAL A 138 6.57 -10.72 -11.03
N TYR A 139 7.55 -10.09 -10.38
CA TYR A 139 7.99 -8.73 -10.65
C TYR A 139 8.45 -8.50 -12.10
N GLU A 140 9.32 -9.36 -12.62
CA GLU A 140 9.95 -9.18 -13.95
C GLU A 140 8.94 -9.30 -15.10
N ASP A 141 7.86 -10.03 -14.88
CA ASP A 141 6.74 -10.22 -15.82
C ASP A 141 5.67 -9.12 -15.68
N ASN A 142 5.70 -8.34 -14.60
CA ASN A 142 4.66 -7.35 -14.25
C ASN A 142 5.28 -5.98 -13.94
N LEU A 143 6.25 -5.54 -14.76
CA LEU A 143 6.99 -4.30 -14.52
C LEU A 143 6.10 -3.05 -14.53
N GLU A 144 5.15 -2.94 -15.46
CA GLU A 144 4.24 -1.79 -15.54
C GLU A 144 3.40 -1.65 -14.26
N ALA A 145 2.80 -2.75 -13.82
CA ALA A 145 2.06 -2.82 -12.56
C ALA A 145 2.95 -2.50 -11.34
N SER A 146 4.16 -3.05 -11.32
CA SER A 146 5.11 -2.83 -10.23
C SER A 146 5.57 -1.38 -10.15
N VAL A 147 5.80 -0.72 -11.29
CA VAL A 147 6.12 0.71 -11.35
C VAL A 147 4.96 1.54 -10.79
N ALA A 148 3.71 1.23 -11.14
CA ALA A 148 2.55 1.92 -10.58
C ALA A 148 2.47 1.79 -9.04
N VAL A 149 2.69 0.58 -8.52
CA VAL A 149 2.74 0.31 -7.07
C VAL A 149 3.88 1.07 -6.39
N LEU A 150 5.10 1.01 -6.94
CA LEU A 150 6.28 1.67 -6.39
C LEU A 150 6.15 3.20 -6.39
N LYS A 151 5.58 3.77 -7.46
CA LYS A 151 5.27 5.21 -7.53
C LYS A 151 4.29 5.61 -6.43
N LYS A 152 3.17 4.90 -6.31
CA LYS A 152 2.19 5.18 -5.25
C LYS A 152 2.79 5.05 -3.85
N LEU A 153 3.58 4.01 -3.59
CA LEU A 153 4.33 3.86 -2.33
C LEU A 153 5.26 5.05 -2.06
N SER A 154 5.93 5.56 -3.09
CA SER A 154 6.81 6.72 -2.97
C SER A 154 6.01 7.98 -2.67
N ASP A 155 4.96 8.25 -3.44
CA ASP A 155 4.19 9.48 -3.36
C ASP A 155 3.43 9.61 -2.03
N GLU A 156 2.87 8.49 -1.54
CA GLU A 156 2.07 8.43 -0.31
C GLU A 156 2.85 7.84 0.88
N TRP A 157 4.17 7.88 0.82
CA TRP A 157 5.06 7.20 1.78
C TRP A 157 4.72 7.44 3.25
N LYS A 158 4.44 8.69 3.63
CA LYS A 158 4.19 9.06 5.05
C LYS A 158 2.99 8.31 5.65
N GLU A 159 1.94 8.11 4.86
CA GLU A 159 0.74 7.41 5.30
C GLU A 159 0.94 5.89 5.22
N LEU A 160 1.50 5.42 4.11
CA LEU A 160 1.63 3.99 3.83
C LEU A 160 2.70 3.31 4.69
N SER A 161 3.79 4.00 5.05
CA SER A 161 4.86 3.41 5.85
C SER A 161 4.39 2.96 7.24
N VAL A 162 3.40 3.65 7.82
CA VAL A 162 2.81 3.26 9.11
C VAL A 162 1.99 1.98 8.96
N LYS A 163 1.22 1.88 7.87
CA LYS A 163 0.34 0.73 7.57
C LYS A 163 1.11 -0.53 7.20
N LEU A 164 2.35 -0.38 6.70
CA LEU A 164 3.20 -1.48 6.24
C LEU A 164 4.20 -1.97 7.30
N PHE A 165 4.16 -1.44 8.52
CA PHE A 165 5.08 -1.88 9.57
C PHE A 165 4.85 -3.36 9.95
N PRO A 166 5.91 -4.17 10.14
CA PRO A 166 7.33 -3.85 10.04
C PRO A 166 7.82 -3.69 8.58
N LEU A 167 8.77 -2.78 8.35
CA LEU A 167 9.22 -2.39 7.00
C LEU A 167 10.33 -3.28 6.42
N ASP A 168 10.85 -4.26 7.17
CA ASP A 168 11.94 -5.11 6.72
C ASP A 168 11.59 -5.96 5.48
N PRO A 169 10.39 -6.56 5.36
CA PRO A 169 9.99 -7.26 4.14
C PRO A 169 10.01 -6.35 2.91
N LEU A 170 9.51 -5.12 3.04
CA LEU A 170 9.55 -4.13 1.96
C LEU A 170 10.99 -3.78 1.59
N ARG A 171 11.86 -3.55 2.58
CA ARG A 171 13.28 -3.24 2.34
C ARG A 171 13.96 -4.35 1.54
N GLU A 172 13.71 -5.60 1.90
CA GLU A 172 14.32 -6.74 1.21
C GLU A 172 13.80 -6.89 -0.22
N THR A 173 12.48 -6.77 -0.41
CA THR A 173 11.89 -6.79 -1.75
C THR A 173 12.46 -5.68 -2.65
N LEU A 174 12.64 -4.46 -2.15
CA LEU A 174 13.20 -3.35 -2.93
C LEU A 174 14.68 -3.57 -3.31
N LYS A 175 15.47 -4.21 -2.44
CA LYS A 175 16.85 -4.60 -2.78
C LYS A 175 16.86 -5.64 -3.90
N ASN A 176 16.00 -6.65 -3.81
CA ASN A 176 15.88 -7.68 -4.84
C ASN A 176 15.46 -7.07 -6.19
N PHE A 177 14.52 -6.13 -6.18
CA PHE A 177 14.12 -5.40 -7.39
C PHE A 177 15.27 -4.60 -7.98
N SER A 178 16.03 -3.89 -7.15
CA SER A 178 17.19 -3.12 -7.60
C SER A 178 18.21 -4.04 -8.30
N HIS A 179 18.52 -5.20 -7.69
CA HIS A 179 19.42 -6.18 -8.29
C HIS A 179 18.88 -6.76 -9.62
N LYS A 180 17.60 -7.15 -9.66
CA LYS A 180 16.94 -7.62 -10.90
C LYS A 180 16.98 -6.55 -12.00
N ASN A 181 16.77 -5.28 -11.65
CA ASN A 181 16.82 -4.17 -12.59
C ASN A 181 18.24 -3.92 -13.14
N GLU A 182 19.25 -3.96 -12.28
CA GLU A 182 20.66 -3.85 -12.68
C GLU A 182 21.04 -4.95 -13.69
N ASN A 183 20.66 -6.20 -13.41
CA ASN A 183 20.88 -7.32 -14.32
C ASN A 183 20.11 -7.15 -15.65
N ALA A 184 18.87 -6.66 -15.60
CA ALA A 184 18.07 -6.43 -16.81
C ALA A 184 18.63 -5.28 -17.68
N MET A 185 19.28 -4.28 -17.08
CA MET A 185 19.92 -3.17 -17.79
C MET A 185 21.24 -3.56 -18.47
N SER A 186 21.95 -4.57 -17.95
CA SER A 186 23.17 -5.09 -18.56
C SER A 186 22.88 -6.08 -19.70
N GLY A 187 21.71 -6.72 -19.69
CA GLY A 187 21.14 -7.36 -20.87
C GLY A 187 20.85 -6.33 -21.97
N ARG A 188 20.55 -6.76 -23.20
CA ARG A 188 20.08 -5.87 -24.28
C ARG A 188 18.55 -5.93 -24.37
N PRO A 189 17.78 -5.30 -23.47
CA PRO A 189 16.32 -5.32 -23.53
C PRO A 189 15.77 -4.41 -24.62
N GLU A 190 14.54 -4.71 -25.03
CA GLU A 190 13.69 -3.81 -25.83
C GLU A 190 13.59 -2.41 -25.17
N ALA A 191 13.52 -1.35 -25.98
CA ALA A 191 13.53 0.04 -25.49
C ALA A 191 12.41 0.33 -24.46
N THR A 192 11.20 -0.15 -24.70
CA THR A 192 10.05 0.03 -23.79
C THR A 192 10.29 -0.66 -22.44
N ARG A 193 10.82 -1.91 -22.47
CA ARG A 193 11.17 -2.64 -21.25
C ARG A 193 12.30 -1.94 -20.50
N LEU A 194 13.31 -1.45 -21.20
CA LEU A 194 14.42 -0.69 -20.61
C LEU A 194 13.92 0.56 -19.86
N ALA A 195 12.96 1.29 -20.43
CA ALA A 195 12.37 2.46 -19.78
C ALA A 195 11.65 2.09 -18.48
N LEU A 196 10.86 1.01 -18.47
CA LEU A 196 10.18 0.50 -17.27
C LEU A 196 11.18 0.06 -16.19
N VAL A 197 12.23 -0.67 -16.58
CA VAL A 197 13.30 -1.12 -15.66
C VAL A 197 13.98 0.09 -15.00
N LYS A 198 14.35 1.11 -15.78
CA LYS A 198 14.97 2.34 -15.25
C LYS A 198 14.05 3.09 -14.30
N GLU A 199 12.76 3.21 -14.64
CA GLU A 199 11.80 3.90 -13.80
C GLU A 199 11.54 3.14 -12.49
N SER A 200 11.46 1.81 -12.56
CA SER A 200 11.33 0.96 -11.38
C SER A 200 12.54 1.08 -10.46
N ASP A 201 13.75 1.02 -11.01
CA ASP A 201 15.01 1.17 -10.26
C ASP A 201 15.09 2.54 -9.57
N LYS A 202 14.72 3.61 -10.28
CA LYS A 202 14.60 4.95 -9.71
C LYS A 202 13.64 4.98 -8.51
N CYS A 203 12.47 4.37 -8.63
CA CYS A 203 11.52 4.30 -7.52
C CYS A 203 12.07 3.49 -6.34
N CYS A 204 12.73 2.36 -6.60
CA CYS A 204 13.37 1.53 -5.58
C CYS A 204 14.42 2.31 -4.78
N LYS A 205 15.30 3.05 -5.47
CA LYS A 205 16.33 3.90 -4.85
C LYS A 205 15.72 4.99 -3.95
N VAL A 206 14.66 5.65 -4.41
CA VAL A 206 13.93 6.65 -3.60
C VAL A 206 13.35 6.02 -2.34
N LEU A 207 12.68 4.87 -2.46
CA LEU A 207 12.07 4.17 -1.33
C LEU A 207 13.11 3.63 -0.34
N LEU A 208 14.20 3.05 -0.83
CA LEU A 208 15.33 2.60 0.01
C LEU A 208 15.96 3.77 0.77
N GLY A 209 16.10 4.93 0.13
CA GLY A 209 16.54 6.17 0.79
C GLY A 209 15.58 6.66 1.88
N LYS A 210 14.26 6.52 1.68
CA LYS A 210 13.25 6.82 2.71
C LYS A 210 13.33 5.83 3.88
N LEU A 211 13.54 4.55 3.59
CA LEU A 211 13.69 3.48 4.58
C LEU A 211 14.97 3.59 5.42
N SER A 212 16.05 4.16 4.91
CA SER A 212 17.29 4.35 5.67
C SER A 212 17.22 5.55 6.64
N ARG A 213 16.50 6.61 6.25
CA ARG A 213 16.36 7.84 7.06
C ARG A 213 15.58 7.65 8.36
N GLY A 214 14.67 6.67 8.43
CA GLY A 214 13.90 6.38 9.64
C GLY A 214 14.71 5.85 10.84
N HIS A 215 15.98 5.46 10.64
CA HIS A 215 16.85 4.92 11.70
C HIS A 215 18.10 5.79 11.96
N GLY A 216 18.28 6.89 11.22
CA GLY A 216 19.49 7.70 11.23
C GLY A 216 19.61 8.69 12.39
N CYS A 217 18.50 9.17 12.96
CA CYS A 217 18.56 10.18 14.02
C CYS A 217 19.10 9.61 15.34
N MET A 218 18.77 8.35 15.66
CA MET A 218 19.13 7.74 16.95
C MET A 218 20.62 7.38 17.06
N LYS A 219 21.23 6.95 15.94
CA LYS A 219 22.67 6.63 15.90
C LYS A 219 23.52 7.89 16.01
N SER A 220 23.15 8.98 15.32
CA SER A 220 23.89 10.25 15.42
C SER A 220 23.85 10.86 16.82
N MET A 221 22.72 10.73 17.53
CA MET A 221 22.56 11.21 18.90
C MET A 221 23.42 10.38 19.87
N ALA A 222 23.46 9.05 19.72
CA ALA A 222 24.34 8.20 20.52
C ALA A 222 25.83 8.55 20.33
N PHE A 223 26.27 8.81 19.09
CA PHE A 223 27.64 9.26 18.83
C PHE A 223 27.91 10.66 19.38
N ALA A 224 26.95 11.59 19.31
CA ALA A 224 27.08 12.93 19.88
C ALA A 224 27.18 12.89 21.43
N VAL A 225 26.40 12.03 22.08
CA VAL A 225 26.46 11.82 23.55
C VAL A 225 27.80 11.22 23.98
N ILE A 226 28.30 10.22 23.25
CA ILE A 226 29.61 9.61 23.55
C ILE A 226 30.74 10.64 23.33
N ALA A 227 30.69 11.42 22.25
CA ALA A 227 31.69 12.46 21.98
C ALA A 227 31.67 13.57 23.03
N LEU A 228 30.49 14.00 23.50
CA LEU A 228 30.34 14.96 24.61
C LEU A 228 30.86 14.41 25.93
N ALA A 229 30.60 13.13 26.24
CA ALA A 229 31.08 12.50 27.46
C ALA A 229 32.62 12.36 27.49
N VAL A 230 33.22 11.98 26.37
CA VAL A 230 34.69 11.92 26.23
C VAL A 230 35.28 13.32 26.28
N GLY A 231 34.70 14.30 25.60
CA GLY A 231 35.15 15.70 25.64
C GLY A 231 35.10 16.30 27.05
N ALA A 232 34.07 16.01 27.84
CA ALA A 232 33.95 16.46 29.22
C ALA A 232 34.98 15.80 30.16
N ALA A 233 35.28 14.52 29.96
CA ALA A 233 36.27 13.79 30.77
C ALA A 233 37.71 14.25 30.53
N PHE A 234 38.04 14.72 29.32
CA PHE A 234 39.37 15.26 29.02
C PHE A 234 39.57 16.72 29.46
N LEU A 235 38.47 17.47 29.67
CA LEU A 235 38.53 18.90 30.02
C LEU A 235 38.44 19.19 31.53
N SER A 236 38.23 18.19 32.39
CA SER A 236 38.09 18.41 33.84
C SER A 236 38.88 17.38 34.65
N PRO A 237 40.08 17.72 35.18
CA PRO A 237 40.80 16.83 36.09
C PRO A 237 40.32 16.94 37.55
N ASN A 238 39.27 17.72 37.86
CA ASN A 238 38.79 17.80 39.25
C ASN A 238 37.32 18.22 39.31
N MET A 239 36.44 17.30 39.75
CA MET A 239 35.00 17.52 39.80
C MET A 239 34.40 16.97 41.10
N GLU A 240 34.93 17.41 42.24
CA GLU A 240 34.16 17.45 43.49
C GLU A 240 33.21 18.66 43.41
N ASN A 241 31.92 18.43 43.65
CA ASN A 241 30.80 19.40 43.64
C ASN A 241 30.14 19.67 42.28
N TRP A 242 29.49 18.64 41.71
CA TRP A 242 28.30 18.87 40.89
C TRP A 242 27.06 18.75 41.76
N ASP A 243 26.48 19.90 42.08
CA ASP A 243 25.23 20.02 42.84
C ASP A 243 24.05 19.60 41.94
N MET A 244 23.62 18.35 42.12
CA MET A 244 22.57 17.68 41.35
C MET A 244 21.20 18.39 41.43
N GLN A 245 21.03 19.38 42.31
CA GLN A 245 19.80 20.18 42.38
C GLN A 245 19.66 21.21 41.25
N LYS A 246 20.74 21.61 40.56
CA LYS A 246 20.64 22.58 39.45
C LYS A 246 20.22 21.96 38.11
N LEU A 247 20.35 20.65 37.94
CA LEU A 247 19.99 19.97 36.69
C LEU A 247 18.50 19.63 36.58
N SER A 248 17.77 19.52 37.70
CA SER A 248 16.33 19.23 37.68
C SER A 248 15.46 20.40 37.20
N VAL A 249 15.98 21.64 37.26
CA VAL A 249 15.27 22.84 36.78
C VAL A 249 15.25 22.93 35.25
N ILE A 250 16.20 22.30 34.56
CA ILE A 250 16.30 22.34 33.09
C ILE A 250 15.38 21.29 32.41
N PHE A 251 14.96 20.26 33.14
CA PHE A 251 14.18 19.14 32.59
C PHE A 251 12.71 19.09 33.06
N SER A 252 12.17 20.18 33.62
CA SER A 252 10.74 20.25 33.92
C SER A 252 9.97 20.74 32.68
N PRO A 253 8.99 19.98 32.15
CA PRO A 253 8.16 20.42 31.05
C PRO A 253 7.11 21.41 31.57
N GLN A 254 7.02 22.57 30.93
CA GLN A 254 5.77 23.34 30.84
C GLN A 254 5.11 23.05 29.51
#